data_AF-A0A5B9M9K9-F1
#
_entry.id   AF-A0A5B9M9K9-F1
#
_cell.length_a   1.000
_cell.length_b   1.000
_cell.length_c   1.000
_cell.angle_alpha   90.00
_cell.angle_beta   90.00
_cell.angle_gamma   90.00
#
_symmetry.space_group_name_H-M   'P 1'
#
loop_
_entity.id
_entity.type
_entity.pdbx_description
1 polymer ?
#
loop_
_entity_poly.entity_id
_entity_poly.type
_entity_poly.pdbx_seq_one_letter_code
_entity_poly.pdbx_strand_id
1 'polypeptide(L)'
;MTGPADRFARQSGLVARERLADHRVTVIGVGAIGRQVALQLASIGVPRLQLIDFDHVEPTNVTTQGYRHDQIGQAKVEATVCDLRLVDPMIDVAIVKDRFRPRQRHGEIVVSCVDSISSRTAIWRCAKSRCDLWIDGRMRGEVVRVLASDDPKHDEHYETTLFAAAEAHTGSCTTASTVYAASLAASLMVHQLTRWLRGIPVERDLSVNLLASEMMPT
;
A
#
# COMPACT_ATOMS: atom_id res chain seq x y z
N MET A 1 38.73 -8.22 3.25
CA MET A 1 37.69 -7.20 3.51
C MET A 1 36.35 -7.85 3.20
N THR A 2 35.58 -8.26 4.21
CA THR A 2 34.18 -8.61 4.00
C THR A 2 33.47 -7.34 3.56
N GLY A 3 32.79 -7.37 2.41
CA GLY A 3 31.95 -6.25 1.98
C GLY A 3 30.92 -5.89 3.06
N PRO A 4 30.26 -4.72 2.96
CA PRO A 4 29.19 -4.37 3.88
C PRO A 4 28.18 -5.54 3.93
N ALA A 5 27.77 -5.91 5.15
CA ALA A 5 26.85 -7.01 5.35
C ALA A 5 25.56 -6.76 4.57
N ASP A 6 25.15 -7.71 3.71
CA ASP A 6 23.87 -7.63 3.01
C ASP A 6 22.74 -7.78 4.04
N ARG A 7 22.18 -6.66 4.48
CA ARG A 7 21.12 -6.62 5.50
C ARG A 7 19.82 -7.31 5.07
N PHE A 8 19.68 -7.68 3.80
CA PHE A 8 18.50 -8.37 3.27
C PHE A 8 18.74 -9.87 3.02
N ALA A 9 19.89 -10.42 3.41
CA ALA A 9 20.25 -11.82 3.14
C ALA A 9 19.25 -12.85 3.68
N ARG A 10 18.55 -12.56 4.80
CA ARG A 10 17.57 -13.48 5.41
C ARG A 10 16.25 -13.61 4.66
N GLN A 11 16.00 -12.74 3.67
CA GLN A 11 14.77 -12.74 2.88
C GLN A 11 15.01 -12.92 1.38
N SER A 12 16.26 -13.15 0.95
CA SER A 12 16.63 -13.26 -0.47
C SER A 12 15.90 -14.38 -1.22
N GLY A 13 15.52 -15.47 -0.54
CA GLY A 13 14.71 -16.54 -1.14
C GLY A 13 13.22 -16.22 -1.31
N LEU A 14 12.73 -15.14 -0.68
CA LEU A 14 11.32 -14.75 -0.68
C LEU A 14 11.06 -13.40 -1.36
N VAL A 15 12.11 -12.59 -1.55
CA VAL A 15 12.04 -11.28 -2.22
C VAL A 15 13.06 -11.26 -3.35
N ALA A 16 12.59 -11.32 -4.60
CA ALA A 16 13.45 -11.25 -5.78
C ALA A 16 13.94 -9.81 -5.99
N ARG A 17 15.03 -9.45 -5.30
CA ARG A 17 15.57 -8.07 -5.25
C ARG A 17 16.07 -7.57 -6.60
N GLU A 18 16.59 -8.45 -7.44
CA GLU A 18 17.06 -8.09 -8.78
C GLU A 18 15.89 -7.56 -9.62
N ARG A 19 14.76 -8.28 -9.62
CA ARG A 19 13.54 -7.81 -10.29
C ARG A 19 12.99 -6.55 -9.65
N LEU A 20 13.03 -6.47 -8.31
CA LEU A 20 12.53 -5.30 -7.60
C LEU A 20 13.33 -4.03 -7.90
N ALA A 21 14.62 -4.15 -8.22
CA ALA A 21 15.48 -3.02 -8.54
C ALA A 21 15.02 -2.26 -9.79
N ASP A 22 14.41 -2.95 -10.75
CA ASP A 22 13.96 -2.40 -12.02
C ASP A 22 12.63 -1.64 -11.94
N HIS A 23 11.92 -1.73 -10.81
CA HIS A 23 10.62 -1.08 -10.63
C HIS A 23 10.63 0.05 -9.60
N ARG A 24 9.68 0.98 -9.76
CA ARG A 24 9.27 1.94 -8.73
C ARG A 24 7.90 1.54 -8.18
N VAL A 25 7.79 1.50 -6.86
CA VAL A 25 6.51 1.28 -6.17
C VAL A 25 5.87 2.62 -5.82
N THR A 26 4.58 2.79 -6.13
CA THR A 26 3.80 4.00 -5.79
C THR A 26 2.72 3.65 -4.79
N VAL A 27 2.80 4.21 -3.58
CA VAL A 27 1.79 4.09 -2.53
C VAL A 27 0.92 5.34 -2.52
N ILE A 28 -0.38 5.17 -2.74
CA ILE A 28 -1.37 6.26 -2.80
C ILE A 28 -2.28 6.17 -1.58
N GLY A 29 -2.22 7.21 -0.74
CA GLY A 29 -2.74 7.20 0.62
C GLY A 29 -1.71 6.60 1.58
N VAL A 30 -1.25 7.40 2.54
CA VAL A 30 -0.28 7.04 3.60
C VAL A 30 -0.95 7.19 4.98
N GLY A 31 -2.20 6.74 5.04
CA GLY A 31 -2.98 6.61 6.27
C GLY A 31 -2.68 5.30 7.00
N ALA A 32 -3.70 4.72 7.65
CA ALA A 32 -3.58 3.50 8.45
C ALA A 32 -2.90 2.34 7.69
N ILE A 33 -3.40 1.95 6.51
CA ILE A 33 -2.81 0.86 5.72
C ILE A 33 -1.52 1.32 5.04
N GLY A 34 -1.57 2.46 4.34
CA GLY A 34 -0.50 2.88 3.44
C GLY A 34 0.82 3.18 4.12
N ARG A 35 0.79 3.72 5.35
CA ARG A 35 2.02 3.89 6.14
C ARG A 35 2.67 2.54 6.46
N GLN A 36 1.87 1.55 6.86
CA GLN A 36 2.39 0.21 7.17
C GLN A 36 2.93 -0.47 5.91
N VAL A 37 2.26 -0.30 4.75
CA VAL A 37 2.79 -0.78 3.47
C VAL A 37 4.14 -0.14 3.18
N ALA A 38 4.27 1.18 3.27
CA ALA A 38 5.52 1.88 3.01
C ALA A 38 6.67 1.36 3.89
N LEU A 39 6.45 1.20 5.20
CA LEU A 39 7.45 0.67 6.14
C LEU A 39 7.88 -0.75 5.78
N GLN A 40 6.93 -1.61 5.41
CA GLN A 40 7.23 -2.97 4.98
C GLN A 40 7.97 -3.01 3.64
N LEU A 41 7.62 -2.14 2.69
CA LEU A 41 8.32 -1.99 1.41
C LEU A 41 9.80 -1.60 1.61
N ALA A 42 10.09 -0.66 2.52
CA ALA A 42 11.46 -0.33 2.89
C ALA A 42 12.18 -1.53 3.55
N SER A 43 11.48 -2.27 4.41
CA SER A 43 12.04 -3.44 5.11
C SER A 43 12.38 -4.60 4.16
N ILE A 44 11.61 -4.79 3.08
CA ILE A 44 11.91 -5.79 2.04
C ILE A 44 12.93 -5.30 0.99
N GLY A 45 13.39 -4.06 1.10
CA GLY A 45 14.43 -3.50 0.24
C GLY A 45 13.94 -2.97 -1.10
N VAL A 46 12.72 -2.41 -1.15
CA VAL A 46 12.28 -1.61 -2.30
C VAL A 46 13.22 -0.39 -2.44
N PRO A 47 13.95 -0.23 -3.56
CA PRO A 47 14.93 0.84 -3.66
C PRO A 47 14.31 2.18 -4.10
N ARG A 48 13.18 2.16 -4.81
CA ARG A 48 12.50 3.34 -5.35
C ARG A 48 11.04 3.34 -4.95
N LEU A 49 10.66 4.29 -4.11
CA LEU A 49 9.32 4.45 -3.59
C LEU A 49 8.76 5.84 -3.95
N GLN A 50 7.47 5.91 -4.25
CA GLN A 50 6.73 7.15 -4.35
C GLN A 50 5.58 7.13 -3.36
N LEU A 51 5.44 8.20 -2.57
CA LEU A 51 4.35 8.40 -1.62
C LEU A 51 3.45 9.54 -2.08
N ILE A 52 2.14 9.33 -2.10
CA ILE A 52 1.16 10.36 -2.48
C ILE A 52 0.11 10.44 -1.38
N ASP A 53 0.08 11.56 -0.65
CA ASP A 53 -0.93 11.87 0.36
C ASP A 53 -0.97 13.40 0.58
N PHE A 54 -2.14 13.94 0.89
CA PHE A 54 -2.35 15.37 1.09
C PHE A 54 -2.54 15.76 2.56
N ASP A 55 -2.72 14.78 3.44
CA ASP A 55 -3.01 15.01 4.85
C ASP A 55 -1.76 15.33 5.67
N HIS A 56 -2.00 15.90 6.84
CA HIS A 56 -1.03 16.06 7.91
C HIS A 56 -1.31 15.05 9.03
N VAL A 57 -0.30 14.78 9.85
CA VAL A 57 -0.42 13.89 11.00
C VAL A 57 -1.28 14.56 12.08
N GLU A 58 -2.35 13.89 12.49
CA GLU A 58 -3.21 14.29 13.60
C GLU A 58 -2.94 13.46 14.86
N PRO A 59 -3.31 13.94 16.07
CA PRO A 59 -3.11 13.19 17.31
C PRO A 59 -3.70 11.77 17.30
N THR A 60 -4.87 11.58 16.68
CA THR A 60 -5.52 10.27 16.55
C THR A 60 -4.71 9.29 15.70
N ASN A 61 -3.85 9.80 14.80
CA ASN A 61 -3.04 8.97 13.90
C ASN A 61 -1.87 8.31 14.63
N VAL A 62 -1.48 8.84 15.80
CA VAL A 62 -0.42 8.25 16.64
C VAL A 62 -0.80 6.84 17.06
N THR A 63 -2.05 6.63 17.50
CA THR A 63 -2.52 5.33 18.00
C THR A 63 -3.11 4.44 16.92
N THR A 64 -3.66 5.02 15.85
CA THR A 64 -4.36 4.25 14.80
C THR A 64 -3.51 3.94 13.57
N GLN A 65 -2.47 4.75 13.30
CA GLN A 65 -1.62 4.63 12.10
C GLN A 65 -0.14 4.45 12.46
N GLY A 66 0.22 4.65 13.75
CA GLY A 66 1.56 4.43 14.28
C GLY A 66 2.54 5.58 14.03
N TYR A 67 2.06 6.78 13.66
CA TYR A 67 2.90 7.98 13.64
C TYR A 67 3.41 8.29 15.05
N ARG A 68 4.55 8.97 15.15
CA ARG A 68 5.10 9.38 16.44
C ARG A 68 4.51 10.70 16.91
N HIS A 69 4.55 10.93 18.21
CA HIS A 69 4.02 12.15 18.82
C HIS A 69 4.75 13.43 18.34
N ASP A 70 6.05 13.35 18.05
CA ASP A 70 6.86 14.46 17.50
C ASP A 70 6.55 14.77 16.03
N GLN A 71 5.75 13.94 15.36
CA GLN A 71 5.36 14.11 13.96
C GLN A 71 4.02 14.81 13.78
N ILE A 72 3.27 15.07 14.86
CA ILE A 72 1.98 15.76 14.78
C ILE A 72 2.14 17.11 14.08
N GLY A 73 1.27 17.38 13.09
CA GLY A 73 1.31 18.57 12.26
C GLY A 73 2.24 18.51 11.04
N GLN A 74 3.10 17.48 10.91
CA GLN A 74 3.90 17.27 9.70
C GLN A 74 3.03 16.68 8.57
N ALA A 75 3.40 16.92 7.32
CA ALA A 75 2.76 16.22 6.20
C ALA A 75 3.00 14.71 6.34
N LYS A 76 1.95 13.88 6.17
CA LYS A 76 2.03 12.42 6.36
C LYS A 76 3.14 11.78 5.53
N VAL A 77 3.30 12.22 4.28
CA VAL A 77 4.37 11.73 3.40
C VAL A 77 5.77 12.07 3.91
N GLU A 78 5.96 13.25 4.52
CA GLU A 78 7.26 13.67 5.07
C GLU A 78 7.59 12.91 6.36
N ALA A 79 6.63 12.80 7.27
CA ALA A 79 6.76 11.99 8.48
C ALA A 79 7.08 10.53 8.15
N THR A 80 6.42 9.98 7.13
CA THR A 80 6.70 8.61 6.66
C THR A 80 8.09 8.50 6.06
N VAL A 81 8.56 9.45 5.24
CA VAL A 81 9.94 9.45 4.70
C VAL A 81 10.98 9.41 5.82
N CYS A 82 10.78 10.17 6.90
CA CYS A 82 11.67 10.13 8.06
C CYS A 82 11.78 8.71 8.62
N ASP A 83 10.66 8.01 8.78
CA ASP A 83 10.63 6.65 9.32
C ASP A 83 11.26 5.63 8.36
N LEU A 84 10.98 5.77 7.06
CA LEU A 84 11.54 4.91 6.03
C LEU A 84 13.07 4.98 5.99
N ARG A 85 13.64 6.17 6.17
CA ARG A 85 15.10 6.37 6.18
C ARG A 85 15.78 5.80 7.43
N LEU A 86 15.04 5.59 8.52
CA LEU A 86 15.54 4.86 9.69
C LEU A 86 15.63 3.35 9.41
N VAL A 87 14.73 2.82 8.58
CA VAL A 87 14.75 1.42 8.13
C VAL A 87 15.80 1.21 7.04
N ASP A 88 15.76 2.06 6.03
CA ASP A 88 16.64 2.01 4.87
C ASP A 88 17.19 3.42 4.54
N PRO A 89 18.43 3.76 4.92
CA PRO A 89 19.03 5.05 4.58
C PRO A 89 19.28 5.27 3.07
N MET A 90 19.25 4.20 2.26
CA MET A 90 19.55 4.23 0.82
C MET A 90 18.28 4.29 -0.04
N ILE A 91 17.09 4.21 0.55
CA ILE A 91 15.82 4.24 -0.19
C ILE A 91 15.62 5.60 -0.87
N ASP A 92 15.38 5.58 -2.18
CA ASP A 92 14.97 6.75 -2.95
C ASP A 92 13.45 6.93 -2.80
N VAL A 93 13.03 8.01 -2.14
CA VAL A 93 11.62 8.30 -1.91
C VAL A 93 11.23 9.63 -2.54
N ALA A 94 10.37 9.55 -3.56
CA ALA A 94 9.67 10.71 -4.10
C ALA A 94 8.37 10.94 -3.34
N ILE A 95 8.04 12.19 -3.01
CA ILE A 95 6.78 12.53 -2.33
C ILE A 95 5.93 13.46 -3.20
N VAL A 96 4.61 13.29 -3.10
CA VAL A 96 3.64 14.27 -3.58
C VAL A 96 2.67 14.60 -2.45
N LYS A 97 2.74 15.84 -1.97
CA LYS A 97 1.92 16.43 -0.90
C LYS A 97 0.57 16.92 -1.44
N ASP A 98 -0.14 16.04 -2.15
CA ASP A 98 -1.41 16.36 -2.80
C ASP A 98 -2.20 15.07 -3.06
N ARG A 99 -3.48 15.22 -3.41
CA ARG A 99 -4.33 14.13 -3.90
C ARG A 99 -3.78 13.62 -5.23
N PHE A 100 -3.98 12.34 -5.49
CA PHE A 100 -3.67 11.77 -6.80
C PHE A 100 -4.47 12.50 -7.90
N ARG A 101 -3.79 12.91 -8.97
CA ARG A 101 -4.40 13.54 -10.15
C ARG A 101 -4.18 12.69 -11.42
N PRO A 102 -5.10 12.69 -12.40
CA PRO A 102 -4.99 11.84 -13.60
C PRO A 102 -3.69 11.91 -14.42
N ARG A 103 -3.00 13.07 -14.39
CA ARG A 103 -1.74 13.31 -15.12
C ARG A 103 -0.49 13.11 -14.26
N GLN A 104 -0.66 12.71 -13.01
CA GLN A 104 0.44 12.49 -12.10
C GLN A 104 1.22 11.25 -12.51
N ARG A 105 2.55 11.36 -12.51
CA ARG A 105 3.43 10.22 -12.76
C ARG A 105 3.36 9.25 -11.58
N HIS A 106 3.26 7.96 -11.88
CA HIS A 106 3.39 6.84 -10.97
C HIS A 106 4.38 5.82 -11.56
N GLY A 107 4.85 4.90 -10.73
CA GLY A 107 5.68 3.77 -11.12
C GLY A 107 4.89 2.60 -11.69
N GLU A 108 5.61 1.53 -11.99
CA GLU A 108 5.12 0.29 -12.60
C GLU A 108 4.28 -0.52 -11.61
N ILE A 109 4.51 -0.37 -10.32
CA ILE A 109 3.74 -1.01 -9.26
C ILE A 109 2.92 0.05 -8.54
N VAL A 110 1.59 -0.11 -8.52
CA VAL A 110 0.67 0.82 -7.85
C VAL A 110 -0.04 0.13 -6.69
N VAL A 111 0.09 0.73 -5.52
CA VAL A 111 -0.48 0.30 -4.25
C VAL A 111 -1.50 1.35 -3.80
N SER A 112 -2.78 1.05 -3.97
CA SER A 112 -3.89 1.90 -3.54
C SER A 112 -4.28 1.61 -2.09
N CYS A 113 -4.13 2.61 -1.22
CA CYS A 113 -4.49 2.57 0.19
C CYS A 113 -5.46 3.71 0.58
N VAL A 114 -6.12 4.33 -0.39
CA VAL A 114 -7.13 5.36 -0.17
C VAL A 114 -8.38 4.78 0.49
N ASP A 115 -9.24 5.61 1.08
CA ASP A 115 -10.42 5.15 1.83
C ASP A 115 -11.72 5.18 1.02
N SER A 116 -11.80 6.02 -0.01
CA SER A 116 -13.02 6.22 -0.81
C SER A 116 -13.01 5.43 -2.13
N ILE A 117 -14.18 4.88 -2.49
CA ILE A 117 -14.37 4.19 -3.78
C ILE A 117 -14.18 5.15 -4.95
N SER A 118 -14.65 6.40 -4.85
CA SER A 118 -14.45 7.42 -5.89
C SER A 118 -12.97 7.67 -6.20
N SER A 119 -12.13 7.74 -5.17
CA SER A 119 -10.67 7.89 -5.34
C SER A 119 -10.07 6.64 -5.99
N ARG A 120 -10.46 5.43 -5.54
CA ARG A 120 -10.01 4.17 -6.17
C ARG A 120 -10.35 4.13 -7.65
N THR A 121 -11.60 4.44 -8.01
CA THR A 121 -12.05 4.48 -9.41
C THR A 121 -11.24 5.48 -10.24
N ALA A 122 -11.00 6.68 -9.71
CA ALA A 122 -10.22 7.70 -10.41
C ALA A 122 -8.76 7.26 -10.64
N ILE A 123 -8.12 6.68 -9.61
CA ILE A 123 -6.74 6.17 -9.70
C ILE A 123 -6.68 5.02 -10.71
N TRP A 124 -7.55 4.01 -10.57
CA TRP A 124 -7.60 2.84 -11.45
C TRP A 124 -7.69 3.21 -12.92
N ARG A 125 -8.65 4.08 -13.27
CA ARG A 125 -8.85 4.55 -14.66
C ARG A 125 -7.60 5.19 -15.25
N CYS A 126 -6.76 5.82 -14.43
CA CYS A 126 -5.54 6.49 -14.87
C CYS A 126 -4.32 5.56 -14.87
N ALA A 127 -4.26 4.62 -13.93
CA ALA A 127 -3.10 3.80 -13.68
C ALA A 127 -3.10 2.48 -14.45
N LYS A 128 -4.28 1.86 -14.66
CA LYS A 128 -4.39 0.47 -15.16
C LYS A 128 -3.68 0.18 -16.48
N SER A 129 -3.53 1.19 -17.34
CA SER A 129 -2.87 1.06 -18.65
C SER A 129 -1.36 1.28 -18.60
N ARG A 130 -0.81 1.66 -17.44
CA ARG A 130 0.57 2.11 -17.23
C ARG A 130 1.22 1.50 -15.98
N CYS A 131 0.61 0.49 -15.38
CA CYS A 131 1.18 -0.26 -14.28
C CYS A 131 1.13 -1.76 -14.60
N ASP A 132 2.18 -2.47 -14.18
CA ASP A 132 2.37 -3.90 -14.37
C ASP A 132 1.78 -4.70 -13.20
N LEU A 133 1.67 -4.06 -12.03
CA LEU A 133 1.05 -4.65 -10.83
C LEU A 133 0.18 -3.61 -10.13
N TRP A 134 -1.04 -4.01 -9.84
CA TRP A 134 -1.99 -3.25 -9.04
C TRP A 134 -2.32 -4.00 -7.75
N ILE A 135 -2.31 -3.30 -6.62
CA ILE A 135 -2.71 -3.83 -5.32
C ILE A 135 -3.59 -2.79 -4.62
N ASP A 136 -4.78 -3.17 -4.18
CA ASP A 136 -5.75 -2.30 -3.50
C ASP A 136 -6.14 -2.88 -2.14
N GLY A 137 -5.81 -2.13 -1.09
CA GLY A 137 -6.11 -2.48 0.29
C GLY A 137 -7.38 -1.79 0.78
N ARG A 138 -8.29 -2.57 1.36
CA ARG A 138 -9.53 -2.08 1.95
C ARG A 138 -9.64 -2.61 3.38
N MET A 139 -10.04 -1.75 4.31
CA MET A 139 -10.23 -2.12 5.70
C MET A 139 -11.48 -1.45 6.25
N ARG A 140 -12.30 -2.22 6.95
CA ARG A 140 -13.46 -1.75 7.69
C ARG A 140 -13.48 -2.44 9.06
N GLY A 141 -12.96 -1.75 10.06
CA GLY A 141 -12.72 -2.36 11.37
C GLY A 141 -11.77 -3.53 11.25
N GLU A 142 -12.24 -4.71 11.64
CA GLU A 142 -11.49 -5.97 11.67
C GLU A 142 -11.70 -6.84 10.42
N VAL A 143 -12.36 -6.30 9.40
CA VAL A 143 -12.51 -6.93 8.09
C VAL A 143 -11.57 -6.25 7.10
N VAL A 144 -10.66 -7.03 6.53
CA VAL A 144 -9.66 -6.61 5.55
C VAL A 144 -9.97 -7.28 4.21
N ARG A 145 -9.84 -6.54 3.12
CA ARG A 145 -9.89 -7.08 1.76
C ARG A 145 -8.72 -6.54 0.96
N VAL A 146 -8.01 -7.42 0.27
CA VAL A 146 -6.88 -7.10 -0.61
C VAL A 146 -7.21 -7.61 -2.01
N LEU A 147 -7.24 -6.70 -2.96
CA LEU A 147 -7.43 -7.00 -4.38
C LEU A 147 -6.10 -6.82 -5.09
N ALA A 148 -5.76 -7.71 -6.01
CA ALA A 148 -4.52 -7.60 -6.79
C ALA A 148 -4.71 -8.01 -8.24
N SER A 149 -3.92 -7.40 -9.11
CA SER A 149 -3.91 -7.70 -10.55
C SER A 149 -2.49 -7.60 -11.10
N ASP A 150 -2.03 -8.66 -11.74
CA ASP A 150 -0.76 -8.74 -12.46
C ASP A 150 -0.89 -8.49 -13.98
N ASP A 151 -2.12 -8.23 -14.46
CA ASP A 151 -2.39 -7.63 -15.77
C ASP A 151 -3.51 -6.56 -15.65
N PRO A 152 -3.21 -5.41 -15.01
CA PRO A 152 -4.22 -4.39 -14.72
C PRO A 152 -4.93 -3.85 -15.97
N LYS A 153 -4.26 -3.88 -17.12
CA LYS A 153 -4.80 -3.36 -18.39
C LYS A 153 -6.04 -4.13 -18.83
N HIS A 154 -6.07 -5.44 -18.60
CA HIS A 154 -7.14 -6.34 -19.02
C HIS A 154 -7.94 -6.92 -17.83
N ASP A 155 -7.77 -6.38 -16.62
CA ASP A 155 -8.46 -6.90 -15.45
C ASP A 155 -9.90 -6.41 -15.36
N GLU A 156 -10.81 -7.22 -15.88
CA GLU A 156 -12.26 -7.01 -15.77
C GLU A 156 -12.78 -7.27 -14.34
N HIS A 157 -12.14 -8.15 -13.58
CA HIS A 157 -12.59 -8.50 -12.23
C HIS A 157 -12.46 -7.31 -11.28
N TYR A 158 -11.31 -6.64 -11.26
CA TYR A 158 -11.11 -5.47 -10.39
C TYR A 158 -12.15 -4.39 -10.66
N GLU A 159 -12.53 -4.18 -11.93
CA GLU A 159 -13.56 -3.22 -12.32
C GLU A 159 -14.91 -3.51 -11.69
N THR A 160 -15.30 -4.79 -11.56
CA THR A 160 -16.54 -5.18 -10.89
C THR A 160 -16.57 -4.82 -9.40
N THR A 161 -15.40 -4.60 -8.77
CA THR A 161 -15.31 -4.25 -7.34
C THR A 161 -15.45 -2.76 -7.05
N LEU A 162 -15.46 -1.92 -8.09
CA LEU A 162 -15.62 -0.47 -8.03
C LEU A 162 -17.11 -0.11 -8.12
N PHE A 163 -17.89 -0.46 -7.10
CA PHE A 163 -19.33 -0.15 -7.02
C PHE A 163 -19.62 1.35 -7.15
N ALA A 164 -20.83 1.70 -7.57
CA ALA A 164 -21.25 3.10 -7.59
C ALA A 164 -21.40 3.61 -6.14
N ALA A 165 -20.94 4.83 -5.85
CA ALA A 165 -21.03 5.44 -4.52
C ALA A 165 -22.45 5.48 -3.92
N ALA A 166 -23.49 5.32 -4.75
CA ALA A 166 -24.90 5.24 -4.35
C ALA A 166 -25.28 3.91 -3.66
N GLU A 167 -24.49 2.83 -3.85
CA GLU A 167 -24.73 1.51 -3.23
C GLU A 167 -23.94 1.31 -1.93
N ALA A 168 -22.96 2.18 -1.68
CA ALA A 168 -22.26 2.25 -0.40
C ALA A 168 -23.22 2.89 0.62
N HIS A 169 -24.00 2.05 1.31
CA HIS A 169 -24.78 2.48 2.47
C HIS A 169 -23.96 3.43 3.34
N THR A 170 -24.48 4.63 3.54
CA THR A 170 -23.92 5.71 4.37
C THR A 170 -23.88 5.28 5.84
N GLY A 171 -22.90 4.46 6.20
CA GLY A 171 -22.43 4.35 7.57
C GLY A 171 -21.37 5.43 7.78
N SER A 172 -21.44 6.18 8.88
CA SER A 172 -20.46 7.21 9.24
C SER A 172 -19.03 6.69 8.99
N CYS A 173 -18.29 7.38 8.14
CA CYS A 173 -16.93 7.04 7.72
C CYS A 173 -15.91 7.34 8.84
N THR A 174 -16.21 6.85 10.04
CA THR A 174 -15.39 6.82 11.24
C THR A 174 -15.50 5.41 11.84
N THR A 175 -15.43 4.39 10.98
CA THR A 175 -15.29 3.02 11.50
C THR A 175 -13.96 2.97 12.24
N ALA A 176 -13.98 2.51 13.49
CA ALA A 176 -12.78 2.34 14.31
C ALA A 176 -11.72 1.60 13.49
N SER A 177 -10.51 2.17 13.44
CA SER A 177 -9.35 1.53 12.81
C SER A 177 -8.36 1.16 13.89
N THR A 178 -7.77 -0.01 13.77
CA THR A 178 -6.72 -0.48 14.65
C THR A 178 -5.44 -0.68 13.85
N VAL A 179 -4.31 -0.37 14.48
CA VAL A 179 -3.01 -0.50 13.80
C VAL A 179 -2.72 -1.95 13.41
N TYR A 180 -3.19 -2.95 14.17
CA TYR A 180 -2.96 -4.35 13.84
C TYR A 180 -3.73 -4.82 12.60
N ALA A 181 -4.99 -4.39 12.43
CA ALA A 181 -5.77 -4.72 11.24
C ALA A 181 -5.17 -4.05 10.00
N ALA A 182 -4.70 -2.81 10.15
CA ALA A 182 -4.00 -2.09 9.09
C ALA A 182 -2.66 -2.75 8.72
N SER A 183 -1.88 -3.19 9.72
CA SER A 183 -0.64 -3.93 9.50
C SER A 183 -0.88 -5.28 8.83
N LEU A 184 -1.96 -5.99 9.17
CA LEU A 184 -2.34 -7.22 8.47
C LEU A 184 -2.66 -6.96 7.00
N ALA A 185 -3.49 -5.94 6.72
CA ALA A 185 -3.78 -5.53 5.35
C ALA A 185 -2.49 -5.22 4.58
N ALA A 186 -1.59 -4.44 5.18
CA ALA A 186 -0.29 -4.12 4.59
C ALA A 186 0.55 -5.36 4.30
N SER A 187 0.61 -6.31 5.24
CA SER A 187 1.34 -7.58 5.06
C SER A 187 0.77 -8.41 3.91
N LEU A 188 -0.56 -8.51 3.80
CA LEU A 188 -1.20 -9.21 2.69
C LEU A 188 -0.96 -8.52 1.35
N MET A 189 -0.94 -7.19 1.32
CA MET A 189 -0.62 -6.41 0.12
C MET A 189 0.83 -6.62 -0.32
N VAL A 190 1.80 -6.48 0.60
CA VAL A 190 3.23 -6.70 0.30
C VAL A 190 3.48 -8.17 -0.07
N HIS A 191 2.70 -9.10 0.48
CA HIS A 191 2.73 -10.50 0.05
C HIS A 191 2.37 -10.65 -1.43
N GLN A 192 1.35 -9.95 -1.96
CA GLN A 192 1.03 -10.00 -3.39
C GLN A 192 2.19 -9.50 -4.27
N LEU A 193 2.87 -8.43 -3.85
CA LEU A 193 4.08 -7.96 -4.51
C LEU A 193 5.17 -9.04 -4.56
N THR A 194 5.46 -9.67 -3.42
CA THR A 194 6.52 -10.69 -3.37
C THR A 194 6.18 -11.95 -4.18
N ARG A 195 4.89 -12.32 -4.28
CA ARG A 195 4.42 -13.38 -5.20
C ARG A 195 4.68 -13.00 -6.65
N TRP A 196 4.26 -11.82 -7.07
CA TRP A 196 4.46 -11.32 -8.43
C TRP A 196 5.94 -11.23 -8.82
N LEU A 197 6.79 -10.72 -7.91
CA LEU A 197 8.25 -10.70 -8.06
C LEU A 197 8.87 -12.10 -8.21
N ARG A 198 8.18 -13.15 -7.75
CA ARG A 198 8.63 -14.55 -7.89
C ARG A 198 7.96 -15.30 -9.04
N GLY A 199 7.09 -14.64 -9.81
CA GLY A 199 6.32 -15.28 -10.88
C GLY A 199 5.23 -16.21 -10.36
N ILE A 200 4.84 -16.05 -9.09
CA ILE A 200 3.71 -16.75 -8.49
C ILE A 200 2.46 -15.91 -8.76
N PRO A 201 1.35 -16.49 -9.23
CA PRO A 201 0.10 -15.76 -9.44
C PRO A 201 -0.34 -15.00 -8.19
N VAL A 202 -0.84 -13.78 -8.36
CA VAL A 202 -1.43 -13.00 -7.27
C VAL A 202 -2.80 -13.57 -6.87
N GLU A 203 -3.17 -13.42 -5.61
CA GLU A 203 -4.54 -13.65 -5.16
C GLU A 203 -5.38 -12.45 -5.60
N ARG A 204 -6.31 -12.67 -6.55
CA ARG A 204 -7.06 -11.56 -7.18
C ARG A 204 -7.97 -10.83 -6.21
N ASP A 205 -8.55 -11.57 -5.27
CA ASP A 205 -9.43 -11.04 -4.23
C ASP A 205 -9.32 -11.89 -2.96
N LEU A 206 -8.71 -11.32 -1.92
CA LEU A 206 -8.50 -11.98 -0.65
C LEU A 206 -9.21 -11.20 0.45
N SER A 207 -10.10 -11.86 1.17
CA SER A 207 -10.80 -11.30 2.32
C SER A 207 -10.39 -11.99 3.62
N VAL A 208 -10.14 -11.21 4.66
CA VAL A 208 -9.85 -11.69 6.02
C VAL A 208 -10.80 -11.04 7.00
N ASN A 209 -11.50 -11.86 7.77
CA ASN A 209 -12.36 -11.43 8.86
C ASN A 209 -11.73 -11.85 10.19
N LEU A 210 -11.13 -10.90 10.91
CA LEU A 210 -10.47 -11.18 12.19
C LEU A 210 -11.46 -11.53 13.30
N LEU A 211 -12.70 -11.06 13.23
CA LEU A 211 -13.74 -11.41 14.21
C LEU A 211 -14.09 -12.90 14.13
N ALA A 212 -14.09 -13.47 12.92
CA ALA A 212 -14.35 -14.88 12.68
C ALA A 212 -13.07 -15.73 12.63
N SER A 213 -11.89 -15.10 12.61
CA SER A 213 -10.61 -15.76 12.30
C SER A 213 -10.63 -16.52 10.97
N GLU A 214 -11.27 -15.95 9.96
CA GLU A 214 -11.48 -16.57 8.65
C GLU A 214 -10.72 -15.82 7.55
N MET A 215 -10.15 -16.59 6.61
CA MET A 215 -9.52 -16.09 5.39
C MET A 215 -10.17 -16.80 4.20
N MET A 216 -10.65 -16.02 3.24
CA MET A 216 -11.37 -16.52 2.07
C MET A 216 -10.76 -15.91 0.79
N PRO A 217 -10.32 -16.73 -0.17
CA PRO A 217 -10.21 -16.28 -1.55
C PRO A 217 -11.63 -16.05 -2.08
N THR A 218 -11.83 -14.92 -2.75
CA THR A 218 -13.14 -14.43 -3.22
C THR A 218 -13.21 -14.41 -4.73
#